data_AF-A0A2H5W455-F1
#
_entry.id   AF-A0A2H5W455-F1
#
_cell.length_a   1.000
_cell.length_b   1.000
_cell.length_c   1.000
_cell.angle_alpha   90.00
_cell.angle_beta   90.00
_cell.angle_gamma   90.00
#
_symmetry.space_group_name_H-M   'P 1'
#
loop_
_entity.id
_entity.type
_entity.pdbx_description
1 polymer ?
#
loop_
_entity_poly.entity_id
_entity_poly.type
_entity_poly.pdbx_seq_one_letter_code
_entity_poly.pdbx_strand_id
1 'polypeptide(L)'
;MIRPVIRKERLFTPGPTPVPPFVTAAMARAAVFHHRHPEFRAVWQRVCEGLPALWGVAEPVVLLAGSGTAGMEALVANLFEPGEKVLVGSIGKFGERWIEIARQRGLDVVVVERPYGYALSADQVAAALAAHPDATGFLMQACETSTGVENPLGSMAEVFAGRSVLWVVDAISGMGTMPIEAAAWGIDGLVTASQKAWMLPPGLAMVYLSPRAWEKARRVRTRPYYLDLVRLRGAQEEGDSAFTPAIPLVVALGEVIDYIRRLGGLKSLIQNSQQLAEYCRRRLTEGGWTLFAKEHPAGALTAIEVPSGLDGTLWVRKLREDYGLIVAGGQGSLKGRIFRVSHMGYVDLADVAGLMACLEEAYRSLVHG
;
A
#
# COMPACT_ATOMS: atom_id res chain seq x y z
N MET A 1 -1.52 36.13 -13.25
CA MET A 1 -1.63 35.14 -12.15
C MET A 1 -3.08 35.11 -11.66
N ILE A 2 -3.80 34.01 -11.86
CA ILE A 2 -5.17 33.84 -11.34
C ILE A 2 -5.05 33.55 -9.84
N ARG A 3 -5.67 34.38 -8.98
CA ARG A 3 -5.63 34.23 -7.51
C ARG A 3 -7.06 34.08 -6.97
N PRO A 4 -7.67 32.89 -7.06
CA PRO A 4 -9.01 32.68 -6.52
C PRO A 4 -8.99 32.82 -4.99
N VAL A 5 -10.06 33.40 -4.44
CA VAL A 5 -10.24 33.56 -2.99
C VAL A 5 -10.58 32.21 -2.34
N ILE A 6 -11.37 31.38 -3.03
CA ILE A 6 -11.69 30.02 -2.59
C ILE A 6 -10.59 29.06 -3.04
N ARG A 7 -10.02 28.33 -2.09
CA ARG A 7 -9.03 27.28 -2.35
C ARG A 7 -9.56 25.95 -1.82
N LYS A 8 -9.97 25.07 -2.74
CA LYS A 8 -10.38 23.71 -2.40
C LYS A 8 -9.13 22.82 -2.31
N GLU A 9 -8.89 22.25 -1.14
CA GLU A 9 -7.82 21.29 -0.94
C GLU A 9 -8.10 19.98 -1.71
N ARG A 10 -7.06 19.47 -2.37
CA ARG A 10 -7.07 18.19 -3.08
C ARG A 10 -5.83 17.41 -2.71
N LEU A 11 -6.04 16.15 -2.37
CA LEU A 11 -4.99 15.29 -1.87
C LEU A 11 -4.45 14.40 -2.99
N PHE A 12 -3.18 14.61 -3.34
CA PHE A 12 -2.39 13.79 -4.27
C PHE A 12 -1.21 13.13 -3.54
N THR A 13 -1.28 13.01 -2.21
CA THR A 13 -0.29 12.26 -1.44
C THR A 13 -0.51 10.77 -1.62
N PRO A 14 0.56 9.95 -1.64
CA PRO A 14 0.42 8.52 -1.85
C PRO A 14 0.05 7.79 -0.55
N GLY A 15 -0.92 8.31 0.20
CA GLY A 15 -1.34 7.84 1.52
C GLY A 15 -1.19 8.92 2.61
N PRO A 16 -2.28 9.40 3.24
CA PRO A 16 -3.67 9.07 2.90
C PRO A 16 -4.06 9.54 1.49
N THR A 17 -5.12 8.96 0.94
CA THR A 17 -5.73 9.33 -0.35
C THR A 17 -7.06 10.05 -0.12
N PRO A 18 -7.67 10.68 -1.14
CA PRO A 18 -9.00 11.26 -1.01
C PRO A 18 -10.03 10.24 -0.51
N VAL A 19 -10.93 10.72 0.35
CA VAL A 19 -12.03 9.95 0.93
C VAL A 19 -13.33 10.35 0.24
N PRO A 20 -14.06 9.41 -0.39
CA PRO A 20 -15.34 9.69 -1.03
C PRO A 20 -16.37 10.23 -0.02
N PRO A 21 -17.29 11.13 -0.42
CA PRO A 21 -18.32 11.63 0.48
C PRO A 21 -19.20 10.55 1.12
N PHE A 22 -19.48 9.46 0.40
CA PHE A 22 -20.27 8.35 0.93
C PHE A 22 -19.56 7.59 2.06
N VAL A 23 -18.21 7.55 2.05
CA VAL A 23 -17.40 6.97 3.11
C VAL A 23 -17.54 7.79 4.39
N THR A 24 -17.39 9.12 4.30
CA THR A 24 -17.57 10.01 5.45
C THR A 24 -18.99 9.92 6.02
N ALA A 25 -20.00 9.87 5.15
CA ALA A 25 -21.39 9.70 5.58
C ALA A 25 -21.61 8.35 6.30
N ALA A 26 -20.99 7.27 5.82
CA ALA A 26 -21.08 5.96 6.45
C ALA A 26 -20.44 5.94 7.85
N MET A 27 -19.27 6.57 8.00
CA MET A 27 -18.62 6.74 9.29
C MET A 27 -19.49 7.53 10.28
N ALA A 28 -20.14 8.60 9.81
CA ALA A 28 -21.04 9.39 10.65
C ALA A 28 -22.26 8.59 11.11
N ARG A 29 -22.88 7.78 10.23
CA ARG A 29 -23.98 6.87 10.60
C ARG A 29 -23.57 5.84 11.66
N ALA A 30 -22.33 5.38 11.60
CA ALA A 30 -21.78 4.38 12.52
C ALA A 30 -21.54 4.91 13.95
N ALA A 31 -21.70 6.21 14.21
CA ALA A 31 -21.41 6.81 15.50
C ALA A 31 -22.22 6.23 16.68
N VAL A 32 -23.39 5.65 16.41
CA VAL A 32 -24.28 5.05 17.41
C VAL A 32 -24.19 3.51 17.47
N PHE A 33 -23.29 2.90 16.67
CA PHE A 33 -23.21 1.46 16.55
C PHE A 33 -22.45 0.86 17.73
N HIS A 34 -22.97 -0.22 18.31
CA HIS A 34 -22.24 -1.05 19.25
C HIS A 34 -21.80 -2.34 18.55
N HIS A 35 -20.50 -2.67 18.64
CA HIS A 35 -19.88 -3.78 17.89
C HIS A 35 -20.47 -5.18 18.18
N ARG A 36 -21.17 -5.37 19.31
CA ARG A 36 -21.83 -6.64 19.65
C ARG A 36 -23.30 -6.71 19.23
N HIS A 37 -23.88 -5.62 18.73
CA HIS A 37 -25.28 -5.60 18.30
C HIS A 37 -25.46 -6.19 16.89
N PRO A 38 -26.64 -6.74 16.56
CA PRO A 38 -26.88 -7.41 15.28
C PRO A 38 -26.58 -6.54 14.05
N GLU A 39 -26.87 -5.24 14.11
CA GLU A 39 -26.66 -4.30 13.00
C GLU A 39 -25.18 -4.20 12.60
N PHE A 40 -24.27 -4.08 13.59
CA PHE A 40 -22.84 -4.05 13.30
C PHE A 40 -22.33 -5.43 12.86
N ARG A 41 -22.77 -6.51 13.51
CA ARG A 41 -22.36 -7.88 13.15
C ARG A 41 -22.72 -8.22 11.70
N ALA A 42 -23.87 -7.78 11.21
CA ALA A 42 -24.24 -7.94 9.80
C ALA A 42 -23.25 -7.22 8.86
N VAL A 43 -22.83 -6.00 9.22
CA VAL A 43 -21.82 -5.25 8.44
C VAL A 43 -20.45 -5.92 8.52
N TRP A 44 -20.05 -6.40 9.70
CA TRP A 44 -18.80 -7.15 9.90
C TRP A 44 -18.75 -8.39 9.03
N GLN A 45 -19.79 -9.24 9.05
CA GLN A 45 -19.88 -10.44 8.23
C GLN A 45 -19.78 -10.13 6.74
N ARG A 46 -20.53 -9.12 6.26
CA ARG A 46 -20.46 -8.67 4.86
C ARG A 46 -19.04 -8.24 4.46
N VAL A 47 -18.30 -7.56 5.34
CA VAL A 47 -16.90 -7.18 5.09
C VAL A 47 -16.00 -8.41 5.05
N CYS A 48 -16.16 -9.34 5.99
CA CYS A 48 -15.36 -10.55 6.10
C CYS A 48 -15.54 -11.49 4.90
N GLU A 49 -16.74 -11.57 4.34
CA GLU A 49 -17.04 -12.29 3.10
C GLU A 49 -16.59 -11.51 1.86
N GLY A 50 -16.72 -10.19 1.91
CA GLY A 50 -16.47 -9.33 0.75
C GLY A 50 -15.01 -9.18 0.37
N LEU A 51 -14.11 -9.15 1.37
CA LEU A 51 -12.68 -9.00 1.12
C LEU A 51 -12.07 -10.21 0.38
N PRO A 52 -12.20 -11.47 0.82
CA PRO A 52 -11.68 -12.63 0.08
C PRO A 52 -12.24 -12.72 -1.34
N ALA A 53 -13.55 -12.46 -1.50
CA ALA A 53 -14.20 -12.47 -2.80
C ALA A 53 -13.63 -11.41 -3.76
N LEU A 54 -13.33 -10.20 -3.27
CA LEU A 54 -12.69 -9.16 -4.07
C LEU A 54 -11.24 -9.50 -4.43
N TRP A 55 -10.52 -10.18 -3.54
CA TRP A 55 -9.12 -10.54 -3.72
C TRP A 55 -8.94 -11.84 -4.54
N GLY A 56 -10.03 -12.57 -4.80
CA GLY A 56 -9.98 -13.84 -5.53
C GLY A 56 -9.30 -14.96 -4.73
N VAL A 57 -9.41 -14.95 -3.40
CA VAL A 57 -8.79 -15.94 -2.51
C VAL A 57 -9.84 -16.70 -1.70
N ALA A 58 -9.54 -17.97 -1.39
CA ALA A 58 -10.41 -18.81 -0.56
C ALA A 58 -10.22 -18.56 0.94
N GLU A 59 -9.00 -18.22 1.38
CA GLU A 59 -8.73 -17.97 2.80
C GLU A 59 -9.32 -16.63 3.25
N PRO A 60 -9.75 -16.51 4.52
CA PRO A 60 -10.19 -15.24 5.09
C PRO A 60 -9.11 -14.15 5.01
N VAL A 61 -9.54 -12.93 4.72
CA VAL A 61 -8.72 -11.72 4.90
C VAL A 61 -9.00 -11.18 6.30
N VAL A 62 -7.98 -11.23 7.16
CA VAL A 62 -8.06 -10.82 8.57
C VAL A 62 -8.02 -9.31 8.65
N LEU A 63 -9.01 -8.75 9.35
CA LEU A 63 -9.08 -7.31 9.60
C LEU A 63 -8.48 -6.98 10.96
N LEU A 64 -7.57 -6.00 11.00
CA LEU A 64 -7.03 -5.46 12.24
C LEU A 64 -7.17 -3.93 12.28
N ALA A 65 -7.45 -3.40 13.47
CA ALA A 65 -7.39 -1.97 13.70
C ALA A 65 -5.92 -1.55 13.86
N GLY A 66 -5.47 -0.68 12.98
CA GLY A 66 -4.07 -0.26 12.90
C GLY A 66 -3.70 0.29 11.54
N SER A 67 -2.52 0.88 11.45
CA SER A 67 -1.95 1.29 10.16
C SER A 67 -1.41 0.07 9.40
N GLY A 68 -1.00 0.27 8.14
CA GLY A 68 -0.31 -0.79 7.38
C GLY A 68 0.93 -1.34 8.08
N THR A 69 1.66 -0.52 8.84
CA THR A 69 2.81 -0.98 9.65
C THR A 69 2.37 -2.00 10.71
N ALA A 70 1.19 -1.82 11.34
CA ALA A 70 0.68 -2.82 12.28
C ALA A 70 0.40 -4.17 11.59
N GLY A 71 -0.05 -4.15 10.32
CA GLY A 71 -0.21 -5.37 9.52
C GLY A 71 1.13 -6.00 9.12
N MET A 72 2.15 -5.19 8.81
CA MET A 72 3.52 -5.69 8.57
C MET A 72 4.09 -6.35 9.83
N GLU A 73 3.98 -5.71 10.99
CA GLU A 73 4.39 -6.29 12.28
C GLU A 73 3.60 -7.56 12.60
N ALA A 74 2.29 -7.58 12.33
CA ALA A 74 1.48 -8.77 12.51
C ALA A 74 1.99 -9.94 11.64
N LEU A 75 2.28 -9.71 10.36
CA LEU A 75 2.86 -10.73 9.48
C LEU A 75 4.18 -11.27 10.04
N VAL A 76 5.12 -10.38 10.40
CA VAL A 76 6.43 -10.80 10.93
C VAL A 76 6.29 -11.56 12.25
N ALA A 77 5.50 -11.04 13.19
CA ALA A 77 5.39 -11.61 14.52
C ALA A 77 4.58 -12.91 14.57
N ASN A 78 3.76 -13.19 13.55
CA ASN A 78 3.00 -14.43 13.45
C ASN A 78 3.65 -15.47 12.54
N LEU A 79 4.49 -15.09 11.58
CA LEU A 79 5.12 -16.03 10.65
C LEU A 79 6.53 -16.44 11.07
N PHE A 80 7.20 -15.69 11.96
CA PHE A 80 8.59 -15.95 12.32
C PHE A 80 8.83 -15.87 13.84
N GLU A 81 9.66 -16.79 14.33
CA GLU A 81 10.25 -16.81 15.66
C GLU A 81 11.57 -16.02 15.67
N PRO A 82 11.92 -15.36 16.79
CA PRO A 82 13.24 -14.77 16.96
C PRO A 82 14.36 -15.77 16.67
N GLY A 83 15.41 -15.33 15.99
CA GLY A 83 16.54 -16.14 15.53
C GLY A 83 16.34 -16.82 14.18
N GLU A 84 15.12 -16.86 13.62
CA GLU A 84 14.92 -17.34 12.25
C GLU A 84 15.54 -16.37 11.23
N LYS A 85 16.05 -16.92 10.12
CA LYS A 85 16.65 -16.14 9.03
C LYS A 85 15.60 -15.74 8.00
N VAL A 86 15.58 -14.46 7.65
CA VAL A 86 14.74 -13.93 6.57
C VAL A 86 15.54 -13.09 5.60
N LEU A 87 15.14 -13.12 4.34
CA LEU A 87 15.63 -12.21 3.32
C LEU A 87 14.64 -11.05 3.19
N VAL A 88 15.15 -9.83 3.06
CA VAL A 88 14.33 -8.64 2.86
C VAL A 88 14.75 -7.94 1.58
N GLY A 89 13.86 -7.90 0.60
CA GLY A 89 13.98 -7.08 -0.58
C GLY A 89 13.79 -5.61 -0.25
N SER A 90 14.76 -4.76 -0.57
CA SER A 90 14.70 -3.32 -0.31
C SER A 90 15.06 -2.50 -1.55
N ILE A 91 14.10 -1.67 -1.97
CA ILE A 91 14.26 -0.72 -3.09
C ILE A 91 13.88 0.71 -2.69
N GLY A 92 13.71 0.97 -1.38
CA GLY A 92 13.22 2.23 -0.83
C GLY A 92 12.91 2.19 0.67
N LYS A 93 12.22 3.22 1.16
CA LYS A 93 11.87 3.39 2.58
C LYS A 93 10.94 2.32 3.14
N PHE A 94 10.04 1.76 2.35
CA PHE A 94 9.17 0.68 2.84
C PHE A 94 9.90 -0.67 2.77
N GLY A 95 10.91 -0.80 1.89
CA GLY A 95 12.06 -1.72 1.98
C GLY A 95 12.70 -1.76 3.36
N GLU A 96 13.26 -0.61 3.72
CA GLU A 96 13.96 -0.41 4.99
C GLU A 96 13.07 -0.71 6.20
N ARG A 97 11.77 -0.43 6.10
CA ARG A 97 10.82 -0.74 7.18
C ARG A 97 10.70 -2.25 7.44
N TRP A 98 10.70 -3.11 6.41
CA TRP A 98 10.72 -4.55 6.65
C TRP A 98 11.99 -4.97 7.41
N ILE A 99 13.14 -4.37 7.08
CA ILE A 99 14.42 -4.63 7.76
C ILE A 99 14.32 -4.23 9.23
N GLU A 100 13.80 -3.03 9.51
CA GLU A 100 13.62 -2.52 10.87
C GLU A 100 12.70 -3.42 11.70
N ILE A 101 11.52 -3.77 11.17
CA ILE A 101 10.55 -4.66 11.84
C ILE A 101 11.17 -6.04 12.09
N ALA A 102 11.80 -6.64 11.08
CA ALA A 102 12.40 -7.97 11.19
C ALA A 102 13.55 -8.00 12.21
N ARG A 103 14.43 -6.98 12.21
CA ARG A 103 15.52 -6.87 13.21
C ARG A 103 14.99 -6.61 14.60
N GLN A 104 13.98 -5.75 14.76
CA GLN A 104 13.34 -5.49 16.05
C GLN A 104 12.67 -6.75 16.61
N ARG A 105 12.16 -7.61 15.73
CA ARG A 105 11.65 -8.94 16.10
C ARG A 105 12.75 -9.92 16.53
N GLY A 106 14.02 -9.61 16.27
CA GLY A 106 15.16 -10.47 16.57
C GLY A 106 15.43 -11.53 15.49
N LEU A 107 15.01 -11.28 14.24
CA LEU A 107 15.31 -12.16 13.11
C LEU A 107 16.74 -11.92 12.60
N ASP A 108 17.36 -12.96 12.03
CA ASP A 108 18.59 -12.81 11.25
C ASP A 108 18.23 -12.31 9.84
N VAL A 109 18.58 -11.06 9.54
CA VAL A 109 18.11 -10.35 8.34
C VAL A 109 19.22 -10.23 7.31
N VAL A 110 19.04 -10.90 6.18
CA VAL A 110 19.82 -10.69 4.94
C VAL A 110 19.08 -9.68 4.06
N VAL A 111 19.76 -8.62 3.63
CA VAL A 111 19.16 -7.58 2.77
C VAL A 111 19.51 -7.87 1.31
N VAL A 112 18.49 -7.91 0.46
CA VAL A 112 18.63 -7.97 -1.00
C VAL A 112 18.25 -6.61 -1.55
N GLU A 113 19.24 -5.78 -1.83
CA GLU A 113 19.01 -4.38 -2.17
C GLU A 113 19.22 -4.05 -3.65
N ARG A 114 18.47 -3.04 -4.11
CA ARG A 114 18.71 -2.33 -5.36
C ARG A 114 18.72 -0.82 -5.08
N PRO A 115 19.45 -0.03 -5.89
CA PRO A 115 19.41 1.42 -5.76
C PRO A 115 17.97 1.94 -5.89
N TYR A 116 17.67 3.02 -5.17
CA TYR A 116 16.37 3.67 -5.26
C TYR A 116 16.06 4.05 -6.72
N GLY A 117 14.81 3.80 -7.16
CA GLY A 117 14.40 3.97 -8.54
C GLY A 117 14.50 2.70 -9.38
N TYR A 118 15.05 1.61 -8.83
CA TYR A 118 15.14 0.31 -9.46
C TYR A 118 14.29 -0.75 -8.74
N ALA A 119 13.82 -1.75 -9.47
CA ALA A 119 13.09 -2.90 -8.96
C ALA A 119 14.05 -4.07 -8.70
N LEU A 120 13.58 -5.08 -7.96
CA LEU A 120 14.23 -6.38 -7.87
C LEU A 120 13.86 -7.23 -9.10
N SER A 121 14.80 -8.04 -9.59
CA SER A 121 14.52 -9.06 -10.61
C SER A 121 14.33 -10.44 -10.00
N ALA A 122 13.63 -11.33 -10.71
CA ALA A 122 13.47 -12.73 -10.34
C ALA A 122 14.83 -13.43 -10.13
N ASP A 123 15.82 -13.16 -10.99
CA ASP A 123 17.16 -13.74 -10.89
C ASP A 123 17.89 -13.33 -9.61
N GLN A 124 17.77 -12.07 -9.19
CA GLN A 124 18.38 -11.61 -7.94
C GLN A 124 17.75 -12.28 -6.73
N VAL A 125 16.42 -12.42 -6.73
CA VAL A 125 15.69 -13.13 -5.67
C VAL A 125 16.09 -14.60 -5.64
N ALA A 126 16.17 -15.26 -6.80
CA ALA A 126 16.57 -16.66 -6.91
C ALA A 126 18.00 -16.90 -6.43
N ALA A 127 18.94 -16.03 -6.83
CA ALA A 127 20.34 -16.11 -6.41
C ALA A 127 20.48 -15.92 -4.89
N ALA A 128 19.76 -14.96 -4.31
CA ALA A 128 19.78 -14.73 -2.87
C ALA A 128 19.22 -15.93 -2.09
N LEU A 129 18.10 -16.51 -2.55
CA LEU A 129 17.52 -17.71 -1.94
C LEU A 129 18.44 -18.94 -2.07
N ALA A 130 19.18 -19.05 -3.18
CA ALA A 130 20.17 -20.12 -3.36
C ALA A 130 21.39 -19.96 -2.43
N ALA A 131 21.82 -18.71 -2.19
CA ALA A 131 22.90 -18.40 -1.26
C ALA A 131 22.51 -18.59 0.22
N HIS A 132 21.22 -18.55 0.53
CA HIS A 132 20.66 -18.67 1.88
C HIS A 132 19.58 -19.76 1.95
N PRO A 133 19.95 -21.04 1.77
CA PRO A 133 19.00 -22.15 1.75
C PRO A 133 18.29 -22.39 3.10
N ASP A 134 18.81 -21.80 4.19
CA ASP A 134 18.26 -21.85 5.54
C ASP A 134 17.27 -20.71 5.83
N ALA A 135 17.00 -19.82 4.86
CA ALA A 135 16.02 -18.77 5.02
C ALA A 135 14.59 -19.31 5.11
N THR A 136 13.82 -18.78 6.05
CA THR A 136 12.44 -19.20 6.30
C THR A 136 11.41 -18.25 5.71
N GLY A 137 11.82 -17.02 5.36
CA GLY A 137 10.96 -16.04 4.69
C GLY A 137 11.71 -15.11 3.73
N PHE A 138 10.98 -14.62 2.73
CA PHE A 138 11.38 -13.53 1.84
C PHE A 138 10.32 -12.43 1.91
N LEU A 139 10.69 -11.23 2.39
CA LEU A 139 9.79 -10.11 2.60
C LEU A 139 10.10 -9.00 1.60
N MET A 140 9.08 -8.43 0.96
CA MET A 140 9.27 -7.33 -0.01
C MET A 140 8.04 -6.44 -0.17
N GLN A 141 8.17 -5.35 -0.91
CA GLN A 141 7.04 -4.50 -1.32
C GLN A 141 6.54 -4.95 -2.69
N ALA A 142 5.23 -4.92 -2.89
CA ALA A 142 4.63 -4.92 -4.22
C ALA A 142 4.95 -3.60 -4.94
N CYS A 143 4.71 -2.47 -4.24
CA CYS A 143 5.04 -1.13 -4.71
C CYS A 143 5.78 -0.37 -3.62
N GLU A 144 6.97 0.13 -3.96
CA GLU A 144 7.76 1.01 -3.11
C GLU A 144 7.28 2.45 -3.27
N THR A 145 6.42 2.89 -2.34
CA THR A 145 5.78 4.20 -2.42
C THR A 145 6.76 5.38 -2.29
N SER A 146 7.97 5.18 -1.76
CA SER A 146 8.95 6.27 -1.61
C SER A 146 9.69 6.59 -2.91
N THR A 147 9.74 5.66 -3.86
CA THR A 147 10.45 5.79 -5.14
C THR A 147 9.52 5.74 -6.35
N GLY A 148 8.28 5.28 -6.19
CA GLY A 148 7.33 5.15 -7.29
C GLY A 148 7.66 3.98 -8.22
N VAL A 149 8.26 2.92 -7.66
CA VAL A 149 8.63 1.69 -8.37
C VAL A 149 7.74 0.55 -7.90
N GLU A 150 7.33 -0.32 -8.82
CA GLU A 150 6.68 -1.60 -8.51
C GLU A 150 7.64 -2.77 -8.76
N ASN A 151 7.65 -3.75 -7.86
CA ASN A 151 8.35 -5.00 -8.12
C ASN A 151 7.47 -5.88 -9.01
N PRO A 152 8.01 -6.52 -10.07
CA PRO A 152 7.22 -7.34 -11.00
C PRO A 152 6.90 -8.72 -10.39
N LEU A 153 6.02 -8.76 -9.37
CA LEU A 153 5.74 -9.95 -8.55
C LEU A 153 5.34 -11.18 -9.39
N GLY A 154 4.52 -11.01 -10.43
CA GLY A 154 4.11 -12.13 -11.28
C GLY A 154 5.28 -12.85 -11.95
N SER A 155 6.35 -12.13 -12.29
CA SER A 155 7.59 -12.73 -12.84
C SER A 155 8.42 -13.48 -11.79
N MET A 156 8.17 -13.23 -10.50
CA MET A 156 8.89 -13.86 -9.39
C MET A 156 8.18 -15.10 -8.85
N ALA A 157 6.94 -15.37 -9.26
CA ALA A 157 6.15 -16.50 -8.74
C ALA A 157 6.90 -17.85 -8.85
N GLU A 158 7.50 -18.13 -10.01
CA GLU A 158 8.27 -19.36 -10.26
C GLU A 158 9.51 -19.49 -9.36
N VAL A 159 10.06 -18.37 -8.87
CA VAL A 159 11.20 -18.41 -7.95
C VAL A 159 10.80 -19.05 -6.62
N PHE A 160 9.56 -18.84 -6.17
CA PHE A 160 9.04 -19.34 -4.89
C PHE A 160 8.35 -20.70 -5.01
N ALA A 161 7.96 -21.11 -6.23
CA ALA A 161 7.30 -22.37 -6.49
C ALA A 161 8.09 -23.57 -5.91
N GLY A 162 7.42 -24.40 -5.13
CA GLY A 162 8.00 -25.60 -4.52
C GLY A 162 9.03 -25.36 -3.40
N ARG A 163 9.38 -24.11 -3.07
CA ARG A 163 10.30 -23.79 -1.96
C ARG A 163 9.57 -23.73 -0.63
N SER A 164 10.25 -24.07 0.46
CA SER A 164 9.73 -23.95 1.82
C SER A 164 9.73 -22.52 2.37
N VAL A 165 10.50 -21.61 1.78
CA VAL A 165 10.54 -20.19 2.15
C VAL A 165 9.17 -19.56 1.99
N LEU A 166 8.71 -18.81 2.99
CA LEU A 166 7.46 -18.07 2.91
C LEU A 166 7.65 -16.75 2.16
N TRP A 167 6.80 -16.49 1.17
CA TRP A 167 6.84 -15.23 0.42
C TRP A 167 5.85 -14.22 0.99
N VAL A 168 6.35 -13.15 1.59
CA VAL A 168 5.55 -12.13 2.28
C VAL A 168 5.66 -10.80 1.56
N VAL A 169 4.52 -10.22 1.21
CA VAL A 169 4.42 -9.04 0.37
C VAL A 169 3.67 -7.91 1.09
N ASP A 170 4.30 -6.76 1.20
CA ASP A 170 3.65 -5.48 1.49
C ASP A 170 2.97 -4.96 0.22
N ALA A 171 1.64 -5.05 0.16
CA ALA A 171 0.81 -4.52 -0.89
C ALA A 171 0.01 -3.28 -0.47
N ILE A 172 0.47 -2.53 0.55
CA ILE A 172 -0.20 -1.33 1.05
C ILE A 172 -0.47 -0.32 -0.06
N SER A 173 0.49 -0.07 -0.95
CA SER A 173 0.26 0.75 -2.15
C SER A 173 0.07 -0.05 -3.44
N GLY A 174 0.18 -1.39 -3.40
CA GLY A 174 0.04 -2.26 -4.58
C GLY A 174 -1.39 -2.78 -4.78
N MET A 175 -2.08 -3.15 -3.70
CA MET A 175 -3.43 -3.68 -3.79
C MET A 175 -4.38 -2.63 -4.37
N GLY A 176 -5.01 -2.94 -5.50
CA GLY A 176 -5.90 -2.04 -6.23
C GLY A 176 -5.19 -1.06 -7.19
N THR A 177 -3.87 -1.17 -7.37
CA THR A 177 -3.09 -0.30 -8.30
C THR A 177 -2.22 -1.09 -9.27
N MET A 178 -1.93 -2.35 -8.95
CA MET A 178 -1.25 -3.32 -9.81
C MET A 178 -1.91 -4.71 -9.65
N PRO A 179 -1.75 -5.63 -10.63
CA PRO A 179 -2.19 -7.01 -10.47
C PRO A 179 -1.47 -7.68 -9.29
N ILE A 180 -2.23 -8.38 -8.44
CA ILE A 180 -1.72 -9.21 -7.36
C ILE A 180 -2.60 -10.46 -7.26
N GLU A 181 -2.10 -11.58 -7.76
CA GLU A 181 -2.82 -12.86 -7.76
C GLU A 181 -2.26 -13.76 -6.64
N ALA A 182 -2.60 -13.46 -5.38
CA ALA A 182 -1.93 -14.02 -4.21
C ALA A 182 -1.88 -15.57 -4.22
N ALA A 183 -3.01 -16.22 -4.47
CA ALA A 183 -3.08 -17.68 -4.53
C ALA A 183 -2.34 -18.24 -5.75
N ALA A 184 -2.50 -17.62 -6.93
CA ALA A 184 -1.90 -18.12 -8.16
C ALA A 184 -0.38 -17.97 -8.18
N TRP A 185 0.15 -16.93 -7.53
CA TRP A 185 1.58 -16.67 -7.46
C TRP A 185 2.25 -17.34 -6.25
N GLY A 186 1.48 -17.94 -5.34
CA GLY A 186 2.03 -18.57 -4.14
C GLY A 186 2.53 -17.56 -3.09
N ILE A 187 1.89 -16.37 -3.00
CA ILE A 187 2.17 -15.41 -1.93
C ILE A 187 1.60 -15.97 -0.62
N ASP A 188 2.43 -16.02 0.42
CA ASP A 188 2.09 -16.58 1.72
C ASP A 188 1.53 -15.59 2.71
N GLY A 189 2.05 -14.38 2.70
CA GLY A 189 1.58 -13.29 3.54
C GLY A 189 1.39 -12.05 2.68
N LEU A 190 0.26 -11.39 2.82
CA LEU A 190 -0.02 -10.16 2.07
C LEU A 190 -0.71 -9.16 2.99
N VAL A 191 -0.27 -7.90 2.97
CA VAL A 191 -0.88 -6.82 3.74
C VAL A 191 -1.25 -5.64 2.86
N THR A 192 -2.41 -5.05 3.11
CA THR A 192 -2.78 -3.71 2.62
C THR A 192 -3.37 -2.84 3.73
N ALA A 193 -3.54 -1.54 3.49
CA ALA A 193 -4.09 -0.60 4.47
C ALA A 193 -5.20 0.30 3.89
N SER A 194 -6.07 0.79 4.77
CA SER A 194 -7.31 1.51 4.45
C SER A 194 -7.09 2.83 3.70
N GLN A 195 -6.01 3.55 3.99
CA GLN A 195 -5.75 4.90 3.47
C GLN A 195 -5.05 5.00 2.12
N LYS A 196 -5.22 3.97 1.30
CA LYS A 196 -4.57 3.82 0.00
C LYS A 196 -5.65 3.63 -1.07
N ALA A 197 -5.54 2.62 -1.93
CA ALA A 197 -6.57 2.35 -2.95
C ALA A 197 -7.97 2.07 -2.36
N TRP A 198 -8.05 1.74 -1.06
CA TRP A 198 -9.29 1.51 -0.32
C TRP A 198 -10.05 2.77 0.07
N MET A 199 -9.53 3.98 -0.20
CA MET A 199 -10.30 5.24 -0.11
C MET A 199 -10.91 5.53 1.28
N LEU A 200 -10.32 4.99 2.34
CA LEU A 200 -10.76 5.19 3.73
C LEU A 200 -9.75 6.06 4.49
N PRO A 201 -10.13 6.65 5.64
CA PRO A 201 -9.13 7.18 6.57
C PRO A 201 -8.18 6.08 7.09
N PRO A 202 -6.97 6.44 7.57
CA PRO A 202 -6.03 5.48 8.13
C PRO A 202 -6.60 4.86 9.41
N GLY A 203 -6.47 3.53 9.54
CA GLY A 203 -6.85 2.84 10.77
C GLY A 203 -7.26 1.38 10.62
N LEU A 204 -7.28 0.83 9.40
CA LEU A 204 -7.40 -0.61 9.20
C LEU A 204 -6.22 -1.15 8.37
N ALA A 205 -5.71 -2.30 8.77
CA ALA A 205 -4.92 -3.16 7.89
C ALA A 205 -5.70 -4.45 7.61
N MET A 206 -5.51 -4.97 6.39
CA MET A 206 -6.14 -6.18 5.88
C MET A 206 -5.03 -7.15 5.51
N VAL A 207 -5.03 -8.31 6.17
CA VAL A 207 -3.95 -9.29 6.08
C VAL A 207 -4.48 -10.61 5.57
N TYR A 208 -3.83 -11.14 4.53
CA TYR A 208 -4.07 -12.48 4.01
C TYR A 208 -2.91 -13.38 4.38
N LEU A 209 -3.22 -14.63 4.69
CA LEU A 209 -2.26 -15.71 4.84
C LEU A 209 -2.69 -16.91 3.97
N SER A 210 -1.74 -17.53 3.28
CA SER A 210 -1.95 -18.80 2.57
C SER A 210 -2.21 -19.95 3.56
N PRO A 211 -2.71 -21.12 3.10
CA PRO A 211 -2.90 -22.29 3.97
C PRO A 211 -1.61 -22.69 4.72
N ARG A 212 -0.46 -22.72 4.03
CA ARG A 212 0.82 -23.06 4.67
C ARG A 212 1.31 -21.99 5.65
N ALA A 213 1.01 -20.72 5.37
CA ALA A 213 1.31 -19.63 6.28
C ALA A 213 0.44 -19.70 7.55
N TRP A 214 -0.81 -20.13 7.45
CA TRP A 214 -1.66 -20.42 8.62
C TRP A 214 -1.11 -21.57 9.46
N GLU A 215 -0.61 -22.63 8.84
CA GLU A 215 0.06 -23.73 9.57
C GLU A 215 1.29 -23.25 10.32
N LYS A 216 2.14 -22.43 9.69
CA LYS A 216 3.29 -21.78 10.36
C LYS A 216 2.80 -20.90 11.51
N ALA A 217 1.80 -20.05 11.26
CA ALA A 217 1.31 -19.09 12.24
C ALA A 217 0.84 -19.75 13.53
N ARG A 218 0.15 -20.90 13.45
CA ARG A 218 -0.30 -21.67 14.63
C ARG A 218 0.86 -22.20 15.47
N ARG A 219 2.03 -22.44 14.88
CA ARG A 219 3.22 -22.99 15.55
C ARG A 219 4.10 -21.94 16.21
N VAL A 220 4.02 -20.68 15.80
CA VAL A 220 4.78 -19.57 16.41
C VAL A 220 4.28 -19.32 17.84
N ARG A 221 5.14 -19.51 18.84
CA ARG A 221 4.80 -19.43 20.26
C ARG A 221 4.83 -18.01 20.80
N THR A 222 5.59 -17.14 20.16
CA THR A 222 5.83 -15.77 20.63
C THR A 222 4.95 -14.73 19.92
N ARG A 223 3.74 -15.13 19.48
CA ARG A 223 2.74 -14.22 18.88
C ARG A 223 2.34 -13.12 19.89
N PRO A 224 2.23 -11.86 19.46
CA PRO A 224 1.85 -10.74 20.32
C PRO A 224 0.36 -10.78 20.65
N TYR A 225 -0.06 -10.23 21.80
CA TYR A 225 -1.45 -10.35 22.25
C TYR A 225 -2.47 -9.69 21.30
N TYR A 226 -2.21 -8.44 20.86
CA TYR A 226 -3.17 -7.67 20.04
C TYR A 226 -3.08 -8.01 18.55
N LEU A 227 -1.87 -8.30 18.06
CA LEU A 227 -1.61 -8.62 16.65
C LEU A 227 -1.57 -10.13 16.38
N ASP A 228 -2.08 -10.98 17.28
CA ASP A 228 -2.18 -12.44 17.05
C ASP A 228 -3.21 -12.72 15.94
N LEU A 229 -2.72 -13.05 14.75
CA LEU A 229 -3.55 -13.31 13.57
C LEU A 229 -4.41 -14.57 13.73
N VAL A 230 -3.96 -15.57 14.51
CA VAL A 230 -4.73 -16.79 14.78
C VAL A 230 -5.94 -16.46 15.65
N ARG A 231 -5.74 -15.64 16.69
CA ARG A 231 -6.85 -15.13 17.53
C ARG A 231 -7.82 -14.28 16.73
N LEU A 232 -7.30 -13.34 15.94
CA LEU A 232 -8.12 -12.43 15.14
C LEU A 232 -8.97 -13.21 14.13
N ARG A 233 -8.38 -14.19 13.41
CA ARG A 233 -9.10 -15.08 12.51
C ARG A 233 -10.18 -15.88 13.24
N GLY A 234 -9.86 -16.49 14.38
CA GLY A 234 -10.83 -17.31 15.14
C GLY A 234 -12.07 -16.51 15.52
N ALA A 235 -11.92 -15.29 16.03
CA ALA A 235 -13.06 -14.43 16.32
C ALA A 235 -13.86 -14.06 15.05
N GLN A 236 -13.16 -13.81 13.94
CA GLN A 236 -13.78 -13.45 12.66
C GLN A 236 -14.61 -14.60 12.07
N GLU A 237 -14.16 -15.86 12.24
CA GLU A 237 -14.90 -17.07 11.87
C GLU A 237 -16.16 -17.28 12.72
N GLU A 238 -16.15 -16.83 13.98
CA GLU A 238 -17.34 -16.79 14.86
C GLU A 238 -18.28 -15.61 14.56
N GLY A 239 -17.97 -14.80 13.54
CA GLY A 239 -18.77 -13.65 13.13
C GLY A 239 -18.58 -12.42 14.01
N ASP A 240 -17.46 -12.31 14.71
CA ASP A 240 -17.14 -11.19 15.60
C ASP A 240 -15.68 -10.73 15.46
N SER A 241 -15.30 -9.73 16.25
CA SER A 241 -13.95 -9.21 16.37
C SER A 241 -13.36 -9.62 17.71
N ALA A 242 -12.06 -9.94 17.74
CA ALA A 242 -11.41 -10.37 18.98
C ALA A 242 -11.35 -9.23 20.03
N PHE A 243 -11.25 -7.99 19.56
CA PHE A 243 -11.24 -6.77 20.36
C PHE A 243 -12.21 -5.76 19.75
N THR A 244 -12.54 -4.70 20.49
CA THR A 244 -13.34 -3.58 19.96
C THR A 244 -12.72 -3.07 18.64
N PRO A 245 -13.41 -3.21 17.50
CA PRO A 245 -12.87 -2.83 16.21
C PRO A 245 -13.02 -1.32 15.99
N ALA A 246 -12.39 -0.78 14.95
CA ALA A 246 -12.63 0.60 14.52
C ALA A 246 -14.00 0.71 13.81
N ILE A 247 -15.09 0.68 14.61
CA ILE A 247 -16.49 0.57 14.14
C ILE A 247 -16.80 1.46 12.93
N PRO A 248 -16.51 2.79 12.93
CA PRO A 248 -16.82 3.64 11.78
C PRO A 248 -16.07 3.25 10.52
N LEU A 249 -14.80 2.83 10.63
CA LEU A 249 -13.99 2.41 9.48
C LEU A 249 -14.47 1.08 8.93
N VAL A 250 -14.88 0.14 9.77
CA VAL A 250 -15.46 -1.15 9.30
C VAL A 250 -16.76 -0.90 8.53
N VAL A 251 -17.63 -0.04 9.07
CA VAL A 251 -18.89 0.29 8.39
C VAL A 251 -18.63 0.91 7.02
N ALA A 252 -17.71 1.87 6.96
CA ALA A 252 -17.34 2.50 5.71
C ALA A 252 -16.61 1.55 4.74
N LEU A 253 -15.81 0.61 5.24
CA LEU A 253 -15.17 -0.41 4.41
C LEU A 253 -16.21 -1.27 3.69
N GLY A 254 -17.34 -1.60 4.35
CA GLY A 254 -18.46 -2.27 3.69
C GLY A 254 -18.98 -1.51 2.46
N GLU A 255 -19.15 -0.19 2.58
CA GLU A 255 -19.59 0.66 1.46
C GLU A 255 -18.53 0.76 0.35
N VAL A 256 -17.25 0.79 0.71
CA VAL A 256 -16.14 0.78 -0.24
C VAL A 256 -16.11 -0.54 -1.02
N ILE A 257 -16.27 -1.68 -0.35
CA ILE A 257 -16.33 -3.00 -1.00
C ILE A 257 -17.44 -3.02 -2.04
N ASP A 258 -18.63 -2.54 -1.70
CA ASP A 258 -19.77 -2.48 -2.63
C ASP A 258 -19.53 -1.49 -3.78
N TYR A 259 -18.88 -0.36 -3.51
CA TYR A 259 -18.47 0.59 -4.55
C TYR A 259 -17.47 -0.04 -5.53
N ILE A 260 -16.43 -0.71 -5.04
CA ILE A 260 -15.43 -1.40 -5.87
C ILE A 260 -16.09 -2.49 -6.71
N ARG A 261 -17.01 -3.28 -6.13
CA ARG A 261 -17.79 -4.28 -6.88
C ARG A 261 -18.57 -3.64 -8.03
N ARG A 262 -19.26 -2.52 -7.79
CA ARG A 262 -19.99 -1.78 -8.83
C ARG A 262 -19.10 -1.25 -9.96
N LEU A 263 -17.84 -0.92 -9.66
CA LEU A 263 -16.87 -0.50 -10.69
C LEU A 263 -16.40 -1.67 -11.58
N GLY A 264 -16.63 -2.93 -11.19
CA GLY A 264 -16.06 -4.11 -11.86
C GLY A 264 -14.94 -4.81 -11.06
N GLY A 265 -14.84 -4.53 -9.77
CA GLY A 265 -13.87 -5.14 -8.86
C GLY A 265 -12.50 -4.43 -8.85
N LEU A 266 -11.49 -5.08 -8.26
CA LEU A 266 -10.14 -4.52 -8.16
C LEU A 266 -9.51 -4.26 -9.53
N LYS A 267 -9.86 -5.04 -10.56
CA LYS A 267 -9.36 -4.85 -11.93
C LYS A 267 -9.66 -3.44 -12.47
N SER A 268 -10.84 -2.91 -12.20
CA SER A 268 -11.21 -1.55 -12.61
C SER A 268 -10.44 -0.47 -11.86
N LEU A 269 -10.17 -0.66 -10.56
CA LEU A 269 -9.31 0.25 -9.81
C LEU A 269 -7.86 0.24 -10.32
N ILE A 270 -7.33 -0.95 -10.61
CA ILE A 270 -5.99 -1.12 -11.17
C ILE A 270 -5.91 -0.40 -12.52
N GLN A 271 -6.88 -0.64 -13.42
CA GLN A 271 -6.94 0.01 -14.72
C GLN A 271 -6.99 1.54 -14.58
N ASN A 272 -7.85 2.07 -13.71
CA ASN A 272 -7.92 3.51 -13.47
C ASN A 272 -6.57 4.07 -13.00
N SER A 273 -5.96 3.45 -11.99
CA SER A 273 -4.68 3.90 -11.43
C SER A 273 -3.56 3.87 -12.49
N GLN A 274 -3.46 2.79 -13.27
CA GLN A 274 -2.46 2.63 -14.31
C GLN A 274 -2.63 3.65 -15.45
N GLN A 275 -3.85 3.89 -15.92
CA GLN A 275 -4.14 4.87 -16.97
C GLN A 275 -3.83 6.30 -16.52
N LEU A 276 -4.19 6.65 -15.29
CA LEU A 276 -3.87 7.97 -14.71
C LEU A 276 -2.36 8.16 -14.54
N ALA A 277 -1.66 7.12 -14.10
CA ALA A 277 -0.21 7.15 -13.96
C ALA A 277 0.50 7.31 -15.31
N GLU A 278 0.04 6.58 -16.34
CA GLU A 278 0.54 6.70 -17.70
C GLU A 278 0.31 8.11 -18.25
N TYR A 279 -0.91 8.65 -18.10
CA TYR A 279 -1.21 10.03 -18.47
C TYR A 279 -0.28 11.01 -17.76
N CYS A 280 -0.13 10.91 -16.44
CA CYS A 280 0.75 11.78 -15.65
C CYS A 280 2.20 11.70 -16.14
N ARG A 281 2.75 10.49 -16.28
CA ARG A 281 4.13 10.29 -16.77
C ARG A 281 4.35 10.87 -18.16
N ARG A 282 3.43 10.62 -19.10
CA ARG A 282 3.52 11.15 -20.46
C ARG A 282 3.51 12.68 -20.48
N ARG A 283 2.60 13.30 -19.72
CA ARG A 283 2.56 14.77 -19.59
C ARG A 283 3.84 15.32 -18.97
N LEU A 284 4.39 14.60 -17.99
CA LEU A 284 5.63 15.02 -17.35
C LEU A 284 6.83 14.95 -18.30
N THR A 285 6.96 13.87 -19.06
CA THR A 285 8.07 13.70 -20.00
C THR A 285 7.95 14.63 -21.21
N GLU A 286 6.74 14.86 -21.73
CA GLU A 286 6.45 15.90 -22.74
C GLU A 286 6.87 17.30 -22.26
N GLY A 287 6.71 17.58 -20.96
CA GLY A 287 7.14 18.81 -20.31
C GLY A 287 8.65 18.89 -20.00
N GLY A 288 9.42 17.86 -20.33
CA GLY A 288 10.87 17.81 -20.11
C GLY A 288 11.31 17.46 -18.69
N TRP A 289 10.41 16.99 -17.82
CA TRP A 289 10.81 16.55 -16.48
C TRP A 289 11.24 15.08 -16.46
N THR A 290 12.09 14.76 -15.49
CA THR A 290 12.66 13.42 -15.32
C THR A 290 11.90 12.62 -14.28
N LEU A 291 11.50 11.40 -14.63
CA LEU A 291 10.92 10.45 -13.71
C LEU A 291 12.01 9.84 -12.82
N PHE A 292 11.70 9.67 -11.54
CA PHE A 292 12.65 9.07 -10.60
C PHE A 292 12.77 7.55 -10.79
N ALA A 293 11.65 6.87 -11.03
CA ALA A 293 11.64 5.44 -11.37
C ALA A 293 12.38 5.21 -12.70
N LYS A 294 13.40 4.35 -12.68
CA LYS A 294 14.25 3.99 -13.82
C LYS A 294 13.79 2.71 -14.51
N GLU A 295 13.15 1.83 -13.76
CA GLU A 295 12.47 0.62 -14.25
C GLU A 295 11.17 0.41 -13.48
N HIS A 296 10.22 -0.30 -14.09
CA HIS A 296 8.92 -0.65 -13.50
C HIS A 296 8.23 0.52 -12.77
N PRO A 297 7.87 1.63 -13.46
CA PRO A 297 7.19 2.74 -12.84
C PRO A 297 5.79 2.32 -12.35
N ALA A 298 5.49 2.61 -11.09
CA ALA A 298 4.26 2.15 -10.45
C ALA A 298 2.99 2.77 -11.06
N GLY A 299 1.88 2.02 -11.01
CA GLY A 299 0.54 2.59 -11.23
C GLY A 299 0.09 3.51 -10.08
N ALA A 300 0.47 3.16 -8.85
CA ALA A 300 0.03 3.86 -7.65
C ALA A 300 0.41 5.35 -7.57
N LEU A 301 1.61 5.71 -8.04
CA LEU A 301 2.12 7.09 -7.98
C LEU A 301 3.22 7.32 -9.01
N THR A 302 3.47 8.59 -9.31
CA THR A 302 4.65 9.03 -10.07
C THR A 302 5.56 9.83 -9.15
N ALA A 303 6.84 9.43 -9.09
CA ALA A 303 7.90 10.20 -8.45
C ALA A 303 8.66 11.00 -9.51
N ILE A 304 8.83 12.31 -9.28
CA ILE A 304 9.44 13.26 -10.20
C ILE A 304 10.71 13.82 -9.58
N GLU A 305 11.80 13.81 -10.33
CA GLU A 305 13.04 14.49 -9.95
C GLU A 305 12.88 15.99 -10.02
N VAL A 306 13.36 16.68 -8.99
CA VAL A 306 13.40 18.13 -8.94
C VAL A 306 14.57 18.59 -9.83
N PRO A 307 14.34 19.47 -10.82
CA PRO A 307 15.40 20.00 -11.67
C PRO A 307 16.52 20.65 -10.86
N SER A 308 17.75 20.55 -11.37
CA SER A 308 18.93 21.14 -10.73
C SER A 308 18.73 22.64 -10.49
N GLY A 309 19.09 23.10 -9.28
CA GLY A 309 18.95 24.51 -8.88
C GLY A 309 17.58 24.88 -8.30
N LEU A 310 16.58 23.99 -8.31
CA LEU A 310 15.29 24.22 -7.65
C LEU A 310 15.21 23.51 -6.29
N ASP A 311 14.53 24.15 -5.33
CA ASP A 311 14.15 23.52 -4.06
C ASP A 311 12.79 22.82 -4.21
N GLY A 312 12.79 21.48 -4.20
CA GLY A 312 11.57 20.69 -4.27
C GLY A 312 10.60 20.95 -3.11
N THR A 313 11.11 21.35 -1.95
CA THR A 313 10.29 21.69 -0.78
C THR A 313 9.48 22.94 -1.04
N LEU A 314 10.09 23.95 -1.66
CA LEU A 314 9.43 25.18 -2.06
C LEU A 314 8.36 24.90 -3.13
N TRP A 315 8.66 24.02 -4.09
CA TRP A 315 7.69 23.66 -5.13
C TRP A 315 6.46 22.95 -4.55
N VAL A 316 6.66 21.94 -3.70
CA VAL A 316 5.56 21.26 -2.99
C VAL A 316 4.75 22.24 -2.14
N ARG A 317 5.42 23.15 -1.44
CA ARG A 317 4.75 24.20 -0.64
C ARG A 317 3.91 25.11 -1.53
N LYS A 318 4.45 25.54 -2.67
CA LYS A 318 3.75 26.41 -3.62
C LYS A 318 2.48 25.75 -4.18
N LEU A 319 2.54 24.47 -4.55
CA LEU A 319 1.38 23.72 -5.01
C LEU A 319 0.24 23.73 -3.99
N ARG A 320 0.59 23.54 -2.72
CA ARG A 320 -0.37 23.61 -1.61
C ARG A 320 -0.91 25.01 -1.41
N GLU A 321 -0.03 26.00 -1.24
CA GLU A 321 -0.40 27.36 -0.86
C GLU A 321 -1.18 28.08 -1.95
N ASP A 322 -0.73 27.98 -3.21
CA ASP A 322 -1.30 28.76 -4.31
C ASP A 322 -2.47 28.03 -5.00
N TYR A 323 -2.48 26.70 -4.99
CA TYR A 323 -3.44 25.89 -5.76
C TYR A 323 -4.27 24.91 -4.92
N GLY A 324 -3.99 24.77 -3.62
CA GLY A 324 -4.67 23.78 -2.77
C GLY A 324 -4.31 22.33 -3.12
N LEU A 325 -3.21 22.09 -3.84
CA LEU A 325 -2.80 20.77 -4.29
C LEU A 325 -1.76 20.19 -3.34
N ILE A 326 -2.14 19.17 -2.57
CA ILE A 326 -1.29 18.56 -1.55
C ILE A 326 -0.61 17.34 -2.16
N VAL A 327 0.64 17.51 -2.59
CA VAL A 327 1.53 16.44 -3.06
C VAL A 327 2.54 16.05 -1.97
N ALA A 328 3.26 14.95 -2.13
CA ALA A 328 4.24 14.50 -1.14
C ALA A 328 5.68 14.76 -1.60
N GLY A 329 6.52 15.31 -0.72
CA GLY A 329 7.96 15.39 -0.97
C GLY A 329 8.66 14.02 -0.92
N GLY A 330 9.95 14.00 -1.29
CA GLY A 330 10.84 12.87 -1.06
C GLY A 330 11.08 12.60 0.43
N GLN A 331 11.49 11.37 0.75
CA GLN A 331 11.76 10.89 2.12
C GLN A 331 13.24 10.54 2.30
N GLY A 332 13.76 10.73 3.52
CA GLY A 332 15.16 10.43 3.83
C GLY A 332 16.13 11.14 2.89
N SER A 333 17.01 10.37 2.22
CA SER A 333 18.00 10.85 1.26
C SER A 333 17.39 11.54 0.03
N LEU A 334 16.10 11.37 -0.24
CA LEU A 334 15.39 12.01 -1.36
C LEU A 334 14.70 13.33 -0.98
N LYS A 335 14.79 13.77 0.28
CA LYS A 335 14.16 15.03 0.72
C LYS A 335 14.65 16.21 -0.12
N GLY A 336 13.72 16.98 -0.68
CA GLY A 336 14.00 18.13 -1.56
C GLY A 336 14.48 17.76 -2.98
N ARG A 337 14.81 16.48 -3.24
CA ARG A 337 15.31 15.99 -4.54
C ARG A 337 14.22 15.42 -5.44
N ILE A 338 13.13 14.94 -4.84
CA ILE A 338 11.95 14.50 -5.58
C ILE A 338 10.67 15.03 -4.93
N PHE A 339 9.57 14.96 -5.68
CA PHE A 339 8.22 14.94 -5.13
C PHE A 339 7.39 13.85 -5.82
N ARG A 340 6.23 13.53 -5.25
CA ARG A 340 5.42 12.37 -5.57
C ARG A 340 3.96 12.75 -5.68
N VAL A 341 3.33 12.22 -6.73
CA VAL A 341 1.93 12.42 -7.08
C VAL A 341 1.23 11.06 -7.11
N SER A 342 0.15 10.93 -6.33
CA SER A 342 -0.65 9.70 -6.23
C SER A 342 -1.74 9.63 -7.30
N HIS A 343 -2.05 8.41 -7.74
CA HIS A 343 -3.20 8.08 -8.60
C HIS A 343 -4.04 6.93 -7.99
N MET A 344 -4.02 6.81 -6.66
CA MET A 344 -4.71 5.75 -5.93
C MET A 344 -6.10 6.18 -5.47
N GLY A 345 -7.05 5.25 -5.57
CA GLY A 345 -8.36 5.39 -4.95
C GLY A 345 -9.26 6.38 -5.69
N TYR A 346 -9.83 7.34 -4.96
CA TYR A 346 -10.88 8.24 -5.44
C TYR A 346 -10.27 9.44 -6.17
N VAL A 347 -9.70 9.17 -7.34
CA VAL A 347 -9.05 10.14 -8.23
C VAL A 347 -9.42 9.79 -9.68
N ASP A 348 -9.72 10.81 -10.49
CA ASP A 348 -10.02 10.66 -11.91
C ASP A 348 -9.11 11.52 -12.83
N LEU A 349 -9.40 11.51 -14.13
CA LEU A 349 -8.63 12.26 -15.12
C LEU A 349 -8.70 13.78 -14.91
N ALA A 350 -9.84 14.31 -14.46
CA ALA A 350 -9.98 15.75 -14.26
C ALA A 350 -9.10 16.22 -13.10
N ASP A 351 -8.99 15.42 -12.04
CA ASP A 351 -8.07 15.67 -10.94
C ASP A 351 -6.62 15.71 -11.41
N VAL A 352 -6.17 14.69 -12.15
CA VAL A 352 -4.78 14.59 -12.61
C VAL A 352 -4.46 15.66 -13.66
N ALA A 353 -5.36 15.95 -14.59
CA ALA A 353 -5.18 17.02 -15.59
C ALA A 353 -5.09 18.39 -14.93
N GLY A 354 -5.95 18.67 -13.93
CA GLY A 354 -5.90 19.91 -13.16
C GLY A 354 -4.60 20.06 -12.37
N LEU A 355 -4.11 18.96 -11.78
CA LEU A 355 -2.79 18.94 -11.14
C LEU A 355 -1.67 19.26 -12.12
N MET A 356 -1.65 18.64 -13.31
CA MET A 356 -0.61 18.89 -14.31
C MET A 356 -0.54 20.36 -14.73
N ALA A 357 -1.69 20.99 -14.97
CA ALA A 357 -1.74 22.41 -15.32
C ALA A 357 -1.18 23.32 -14.21
N CYS A 358 -1.51 23.03 -12.95
CA CYS A 358 -1.00 23.82 -11.82
C CYS A 358 0.48 23.53 -11.53
N LEU A 359 0.94 22.30 -11.78
CA LEU A 359 2.34 21.90 -11.67
C LEU A 359 3.23 22.69 -12.65
N GLU A 360 2.81 22.78 -13.91
CA GLU A 360 3.49 23.60 -14.94
C GLU A 360 3.59 25.07 -14.51
N GLU A 361 2.48 25.65 -14.06
CA GLU A 361 2.44 27.07 -13.68
C GLU A 361 3.29 27.34 -12.42
N ALA A 362 3.23 26.46 -11.42
CA ALA A 362 4.06 26.55 -10.23
C ALA A 362 5.55 26.51 -10.61
N TYR A 363 5.95 25.60 -11.50
CA TYR A 363 7.32 25.51 -12.01
C TYR A 363 7.77 26.80 -12.71
N ARG A 364 6.99 27.31 -13.67
CA ARG A 364 7.33 28.56 -14.40
C ARG A 364 7.59 29.72 -13.45
N SER A 365 6.77 29.86 -12.41
CA SER A 365 6.93 30.94 -11.44
C SER A 365 8.15 30.82 -10.53
N LEU A 366 8.71 29.61 -10.35
CA LEU A 366 9.91 29.37 -9.56
C LEU A 366 11.18 29.58 -10.37
N VAL A 367 11.10 29.44 -11.70
CA VAL A 367 12.22 29.61 -12.63
C VAL A 367 12.33 31.05 -13.13
N HIS A 368 11.20 31.75 -13.29
CA HIS A 368 11.13 33.08 -13.89
C HIS A 368 10.71 34.21 -12.94
N GLY A 369 10.35 33.88 -11.70
CA GLY A 369 10.03 34.84 -10.64
C GLY A 369 11.15 34.89 -9.62
#